data_AF-A0AAV6CFS5-F1
#
_entry.id   AF-A0AAV6CFS5-F1
#
_cell.length_a   1.000
_cell.length_b   1.000
_cell.length_c   1.000
_cell.angle_alpha   90.00
_cell.angle_beta   90.00
_cell.angle_gamma   90.00
#
_symmetry.space_group_name_H-M   'P 1'
#
loop_
_entity.id
_entity.type
_entity.pdbx_description
1 polymer ?
#
loop_
_entity_poly.entity_id
_entity_poly.type
_entity_poly.pdbx_seq_one_letter_code
_entity_poly.pdbx_strand_id
1 'polypeptide(L)'
;MPPTQLLFYTDDGGQVPFLEWFEELHAKVKDKCIVRLERLRLLGHELRRPEADLLREGIHELRIGFQGVNYRILYFIHGRAAVVVSTGW
;
A
#
# COMPACT_ATOMS: atom_id res chain seq x y z
N MET A 1 -9.26 0.03 -18.13
CA MET A 1 -8.21 1.06 -17.95
C MET A 1 -6.85 0.39 -17.95
N PRO A 2 -5.76 1.08 -18.37
CA PRO A 2 -4.41 0.54 -18.14
C PRO A 2 -4.16 0.36 -16.64
N PRO A 3 -3.34 -0.61 -16.22
CA PRO A 3 -2.98 -0.78 -14.82
C PRO A 3 -2.38 0.50 -14.24
N THR A 4 -2.72 0.79 -12.99
CA THR A 4 -2.12 1.87 -12.21
C THR A 4 -0.65 1.53 -11.93
N GLN A 5 0.26 2.47 -12.17
CA GLN A 5 1.67 2.27 -11.86
C GLN A 5 1.88 2.26 -10.34
N LEU A 6 2.57 1.26 -9.79
CA LEU A 6 2.99 1.29 -8.39
C LEU A 6 4.37 1.91 -8.29
N LEU A 7 4.49 2.93 -7.45
CA LEU A 7 5.76 3.57 -7.10
C LEU A 7 5.95 3.49 -5.58
N PHE A 8 7.19 3.32 -5.14
CA PHE A 8 7.54 3.42 -3.72
C PHE A 8 8.19 4.76 -3.46
N TYR A 9 7.78 5.42 -2.37
CA TYR A 9 8.40 6.63 -1.89
C TYR A 9 9.83 6.35 -1.43
N THR A 10 10.73 7.25 -1.81
CA THR A 10 12.11 7.29 -1.33
C THR A 10 12.29 8.59 -0.55
N ASP A 11 12.83 8.50 0.66
CA ASP A 11 13.13 9.69 1.46
C ASP A 11 14.40 10.41 0.98
N ASP A 12 14.71 11.55 1.60
CA ASP A 12 15.88 12.36 1.27
C ASP A 12 17.22 11.64 1.53
N GLY A 13 17.20 10.57 2.34
CA GLY A 13 18.35 9.71 2.62
C GLY A 13 18.51 8.55 1.64
N GLY A 14 17.60 8.39 0.68
CA GLY A 14 17.60 7.27 -0.27
C GLY A 14 16.97 5.98 0.28
N GLN A 15 16.35 6.03 1.46
CA GLN A 15 15.67 4.88 2.05
C GLN A 15 14.26 4.75 1.48
N VAL A 16 13.76 3.52 1.46
CA VAL A 16 12.40 3.20 1.04
C VAL A 16 11.68 2.64 2.26
N PRO A 17 10.98 3.48 3.06
CA PRO A 17 10.41 3.07 4.35
C PRO A 17 9.48 1.86 4.24
N PHE A 18 8.74 1.74 3.13
CA PHE A 18 7.91 0.58 2.87
C PHE A 18 8.72 -0.71 2.80
N LEU A 19 9.88 -0.73 2.13
CA LEU A 19 10.68 -1.93 1.97
C LEU A 19 11.34 -2.35 3.29
N GLU A 20 11.82 -1.39 4.07
CA GLU A 20 12.38 -1.65 5.40
C GLU A 20 11.35 -2.32 6.30
N TRP A 21 10.15 -1.73 6.40
CA TRP A 21 9.03 -2.34 7.12
C TRP A 21 8.65 -3.71 6.54
N PHE A 22 8.58 -3.82 5.21
CA PHE A 22 8.14 -5.03 4.54
C PHE A 22 9.09 -6.20 4.85
N GLU A 23 10.40 -5.96 4.89
CA GLU A 23 11.40 -7.01 5.12
C GLU A 23 11.29 -7.67 6.51
N GLU A 24 10.83 -6.92 7.51
CA GLU A 24 10.64 -7.40 8.88
C GLU A 24 9.37 -8.26 9.06
N LEU A 25 8.48 -8.28 8.08
CA LEU A 25 7.20 -8.97 8.19
C LEU A 25 7.33 -10.50 8.11
N HIS A 26 6.46 -11.18 8.85
CA HIS A 26 6.22 -12.61 8.69
C HIS A 26 5.85 -12.93 7.23
N ALA A 27 6.38 -14.01 6.67
CA ALA A 27 6.22 -14.38 5.25
C ALA A 27 4.76 -14.35 4.75
N LYS A 28 3.83 -14.88 5.55
CA LYS A 28 2.39 -14.87 5.21
C LYS A 28 1.75 -13.47 5.19
N VAL A 29 2.32 -12.51 5.92
CA VAL A 29 1.92 -11.10 5.86
C VAL A 29 2.51 -10.44 4.61
N LYS A 30 3.77 -10.76 4.25
CA LYS A 30 4.39 -10.35 2.98
C LYS A 30 3.51 -10.76 1.79
N ASP A 31 3.08 -12.03 1.73
CA ASP A 31 2.20 -12.53 0.66
C ASP A 31 0.89 -11.74 0.56
N LYS A 32 0.26 -11.45 1.70
CA LYS A 32 -0.98 -10.66 1.75
C LYS A 32 -0.78 -9.22 1.28
N CYS A 33 0.35 -8.61 1.63
CA CYS A 33 0.71 -7.28 1.18
C CYS A 33 0.90 -7.25 -0.34
N ILE A 34 1.62 -8.22 -0.91
CA ILE A 34 1.79 -8.38 -2.36
C ILE A 34 0.43 -8.49 -3.05
N VAL A 35 -0.48 -9.33 -2.55
CA VAL A 35 -1.83 -9.47 -3.10
C VAL A 35 -2.59 -8.14 -3.07
N ARG A 36 -2.49 -7.35 -1.99
CA ARG A 36 -3.16 -6.04 -1.94
C ARG A 36 -2.54 -5.03 -2.90
N LEU A 37 -1.22 -5.01 -3.03
CA LEU A 37 -0.52 -4.15 -3.98
C LEU A 37 -0.92 -4.48 -5.42
N GLU A 38 -0.98 -5.76 -5.79
CA GLU A 38 -1.48 -6.17 -7.11
C GLU A 38 -2.92 -5.72 -7.35
N ARG A 39 -3.80 -5.82 -6.34
CA ARG A 39 -5.16 -5.29 -6.46
C ARG A 39 -5.19 -3.78 -6.65
N LEU A 40 -4.34 -3.04 -5.95
CA LEU A 40 -4.17 -1.60 -6.16
C LEU A 40 -3.64 -1.28 -7.57
N ARG A 41 -2.69 -2.06 -8.09
CA ARG A 41 -2.18 -1.93 -9.46
C ARG A 41 -3.29 -2.14 -10.49
N LEU A 42 -4.16 -3.12 -10.27
CA LEU A 42 -5.22 -3.47 -11.22
C LEU A 42 -6.41 -2.50 -11.17
N LEU A 43 -6.82 -2.08 -9.97
CA LEU A 43 -8.06 -1.32 -9.76
C LEU A 43 -7.81 0.17 -9.52
N GLY A 44 -6.62 0.56 -9.07
CA GLY A 44 -6.27 1.95 -8.80
C GLY A 44 -7.29 2.66 -7.92
N HIS A 45 -7.87 3.73 -8.45
CA HIS A 45 -8.89 4.54 -7.79
C HIS A 45 -10.26 3.86 -7.68
N GLU A 46 -10.47 2.70 -8.29
CA GLU A 46 -11.68 1.88 -8.13
C GLU A 46 -11.57 0.91 -6.94
N LEU A 47 -10.39 0.76 -6.33
CA LEU A 47 -10.25 -0.04 -5.12
C LEU A 47 -11.00 0.64 -3.96
N ARG A 48 -11.83 -0.14 -3.27
CA ARG A 48 -12.76 0.32 -2.24
C ARG A 48 -12.74 -0.62 -1.03
N ARG A 49 -13.59 -0.32 -0.05
CA ARG A 49 -13.80 -1.17 1.12
C ARG A 49 -14.24 -2.58 0.69
N PRO A 50 -13.82 -3.64 1.41
CA PRO A 50 -13.09 -3.60 2.68
C PRO A 50 -11.57 -3.48 2.56
N GLU A 51 -11.05 -3.38 1.34
CA GLU A 51 -9.61 -3.54 1.07
C GLU A 51 -8.84 -2.24 1.13
N ALA A 52 -9.47 -1.16 0.68
CA ALA A 52 -8.93 0.17 0.75
C ALA A 52 -9.96 1.17 1.23
N ASP A 53 -9.48 2.27 1.81
CA ASP A 53 -10.32 3.37 2.23
C ASP A 53 -9.56 4.70 2.13
N LEU A 54 -10.29 5.81 2.03
CA LEU A 54 -9.71 7.14 2.16
C LEU A 54 -9.57 7.47 3.65
N LEU A 55 -8.37 7.80 4.11
CA LEU A 55 -8.13 8.29 5.48
C LEU A 55 -8.45 9.78 5.56
N ARG A 56 -7.66 10.61 4.87
CA ARG A 56 -7.83 12.07 4.78
C ARG A 56 -6.93 12.66 3.70
N GLU A 57 -7.31 13.81 3.15
CA GLU A 57 -6.42 14.66 2.33
C GLU A 57 -5.75 13.91 1.16
N GLY A 58 -6.46 12.96 0.53
CA GLY A 58 -5.94 12.16 -0.59
C GLY A 58 -5.03 11.00 -0.17
N ILE A 59 -4.79 10.80 1.12
CA ILE A 59 -4.13 9.61 1.66
C ILE A 59 -5.14 8.49 1.82
N HIS A 60 -4.85 7.38 1.17
CA HIS A 60 -5.58 6.14 1.25
C HIS A 60 -4.80 5.11 2.07
N GLU A 61 -5.50 4.10 2.58
CA GLU A 61 -4.91 2.92 3.21
C GLU A 61 -5.30 1.64 2.46
N LEU A 62 -4.38 0.68 2.36
CA LEU A 62 -4.68 -0.73 2.12
C LEU A 62 -4.76 -1.46 3.46
N ARG A 63 -5.77 -2.30 3.61
CA ARG A 63 -6.08 -3.01 4.86
C ARG A 63 -5.73 -4.50 4.76
N ILE A 64 -4.83 -4.97 5.62
CA ILE A 64 -4.37 -6.36 5.68
C ILE A 64 -4.59 -6.92 7.08
N GLY A 65 -5.48 -7.92 7.20
CA GLY A 65 -5.67 -8.67 8.43
C GLY A 65 -4.87 -9.98 8.46
N PHE A 66 -4.14 -10.23 9.55
CA PHE A 66 -3.49 -11.50 9.82
C PHE A 66 -3.39 -11.77 11.33
N GLN A 67 -3.89 -12.92 11.78
CA GLN A 67 -3.83 -13.37 13.19
C GLN A 67 -4.29 -12.33 14.23
N GLY A 68 -5.37 -11.60 13.93
CA GLY A 68 -5.90 -10.55 14.82
C GLY A 68 -5.17 -9.21 14.74
N VAL A 69 -4.07 -9.13 14.00
CA VAL A 69 -3.32 -7.89 13.73
C VAL A 69 -3.80 -7.26 12.42
N ASN A 70 -3.97 -5.94 12.43
CA ASN A 70 -4.34 -5.14 11.25
C ASN A 70 -3.14 -4.33 10.78
N TYR A 71 -2.55 -4.75 9.66
CA TYR A 71 -1.49 -4.02 8.97
C TYR A 71 -2.11 -3.04 7.97
N ARG A 72 -1.50 -1.86 7.84
CA ARG A 72 -1.94 -0.82 6.91
C ARG A 72 -0.80 -0.35 6.04
N ILE A 73 -1.05 -0.22 4.74
CA ILE A 73 -0.12 0.40 3.79
C ILE A 73 -0.73 1.72 3.34
N LEU A 74 -0.02 2.83 3.52
CA LEU A 74 -0.47 4.15 3.13
C LEU A 74 -0.02 4.48 1.72
N TYR A 75 -0.93 5.02 0.91
CA TYR A 75 -0.65 5.42 -0.45
C TYR A 75 -1.47 6.63 -0.88
N PHE A 76 -1.06 7.31 -1.94
CA PHE A 76 -1.88 8.30 -2.63
C PHE A 76 -1.86 8.05 -4.14
N ILE A 77 -2.84 8.61 -4.84
CA ILE A 77 -2.90 8.56 -6.31
C ILE A 77 -2.33 9.87 -6.87
N HIS A 78 -1.38 9.78 -7.80
CA HIS A 78 -0.84 10.91 -8.54
C HIS A 78 -0.82 10.60 -10.04
N GLY A 79 -1.68 11.26 -10.80
CA GLY A 79 -1.88 10.97 -12.21
C GLY A 79 -2.33 9.53 -12.42
N ARG A 80 -1.47 8.69 -13.01
CA ARG A 80 -1.71 7.26 -13.26
C ARG A 80 -0.94 6.34 -12.30
N ALA A 81 -0.28 6.91 -11.30
CA ALA A 81 0.47 6.16 -10.31
C ALA A 81 -0.25 6.12 -8.96
N ALA A 82 -0.14 4.99 -8.28
CA ALA A 82 -0.33 4.88 -6.85
C ALA A 82 1.04 4.87 -6.20
N VAL A 83 1.31 5.87 -5.37
CA VAL A 83 2.58 6.03 -4.67
C VAL A 83 2.41 5.50 -3.25
N VAL A 84 3.12 4.42 -2.94
CA VAL A 84 3.17 3.77 -1.63
C VAL A 84 4.20 4.51 -0.79
N VAL A 85 3.73 5.10 0.31
CA VAL A 85 4.55 6.04 1.10
C VAL A 85 5.17 5.37 2.31
N SER A 86 4.33 4.68 3.09
CA SER A 86 4.72 4.14 4.39
C SER A 86 3.65 3.16 4.87
N THR A 87 3.76 2.72 6.11
CA THR A 87 2.78 1.89 6.79
C THR A 87 2.17 2.59 7.99
N GLY A 88 0.93 2.24 8.31
CA GLY A 88 0.24 2.73 9.48
C GLY A 88 0.45 1.77 10.65
N TRP A 89 0.96 2.29 11.76
CA TRP A 89 1.00 1.59 13.06
C TRP A 89 -0.41 1.26 13.57
#